data_AF-A0A7W0XRN2-F1
#
_entry.id   AF-A0A7W0XRN2-F1
#
_cell.length_a   1.000
_cell.length_b   1.000
_cell.length_c   1.000
_cell.angle_alpha   90.00
_cell.angle_beta   90.00
_cell.angle_gamma   90.00
#
_symmetry.space_group_name_H-M   'P 1'
#
loop_
_entity.id
_entity.type
_entity.pdbx_description
1 polymer ?
#
loop_
_entity_poly.entity_id
_entity_poly.type
_entity_poly.pdbx_seq_one_letter_code
_entity_poly.pdbx_strand_id
1 'polypeptide(L)'
;LVFVDGPKAQYVDCLAEAVRLLRPGGMVVFGGVPGRARLSEPGARDPETVVLRELIRAVRDDEELIVAALPLGEGLLAAVRRA
;
A
#
# COMPACT_ATOMS: atom_id res chain seq x y z
N LEU A 1 -14.14 -4.41 1.64
CA LEU A 1 -12.84 -4.19 2.31
C LEU A 1 -11.92 -5.31 1.84
N VAL A 2 -10.73 -4.99 1.38
CA VAL A 2 -9.66 -5.95 1.09
C VAL A 2 -8.54 -5.67 2.08
N PHE A 3 -8.09 -6.69 2.81
CA PHE A 3 -6.93 -6.58 3.69
C PHE A 3 -5.81 -7.45 3.14
N VAL A 4 -4.63 -6.86 2.92
CA VAL A 4 -3.48 -7.51 2.34
C VAL A 4 -2.38 -7.59 3.40
N ASP A 5 -2.11 -8.80 3.86
CA ASP A 5 -1.07 -9.11 4.87
C ASP A 5 -0.26 -10.35 4.46
N GLY A 6 0.00 -10.46 3.15
CA GLY A 6 0.84 -11.52 2.57
C GLY A 6 2.30 -11.08 2.36
N PRO A 7 3.05 -11.79 1.49
CA PRO A 7 4.41 -11.42 1.12
C PRO A 7 4.45 -10.00 0.52
N LYS A 8 5.33 -9.13 1.05
CA LYS A 8 5.46 -7.73 0.60
C LYS A 8 5.69 -7.62 -0.91
N ALA A 9 6.43 -8.56 -1.48
CA ALA A 9 6.71 -8.64 -2.91
C ALA A 9 5.46 -8.64 -3.82
N GLN A 10 4.31 -9.06 -3.29
CA GLN A 10 3.05 -9.14 -4.04
C GLN A 10 2.15 -7.91 -3.82
N TYR A 11 2.55 -6.94 -2.99
CA TYR A 11 1.64 -5.87 -2.56
C TYR A 11 1.18 -4.99 -3.73
N VAL A 12 2.05 -4.73 -4.71
CA VAL A 12 1.70 -3.95 -5.91
C VAL A 12 0.70 -4.70 -6.79
N ASP A 13 0.90 -6.00 -7.00
CA ASP A 13 -0.05 -6.83 -7.76
C ASP A 13 -1.40 -6.95 -7.03
N CYS A 14 -1.36 -7.13 -5.71
CA CYS A 14 -2.55 -7.14 -4.87
C CYS A 14 -3.31 -5.80 -4.91
N LEU A 15 -2.61 -4.67 -5.02
CA LEU A 15 -3.24 -3.35 -5.17
C LEU A 15 -4.08 -3.31 -6.45
N ALA A 16 -3.49 -3.68 -7.58
CA ALA A 16 -4.17 -3.66 -8.88
C ALA A 16 -5.45 -4.51 -8.86
N GLU A 17 -5.38 -5.72 -8.33
CA GLU A 17 -6.55 -6.60 -8.21
C GLU A 17 -7.55 -6.08 -7.17
N ALA A 18 -7.09 -5.52 -6.05
CA ALA A 18 -7.97 -4.95 -5.05
C ALA A 18 -8.80 -3.80 -5.62
N VAL A 19 -8.18 -2.83 -6.31
CA VAL A 19 -8.88 -1.69 -6.91
C VAL A 19 -9.96 -2.16 -7.89
N ARG A 20 -9.66 -3.18 -8.72
CA ARG A 20 -10.63 -3.77 -9.65
C ARG A 20 -11.84 -4.40 -8.95
N LEU A 21 -11.63 -5.01 -7.79
CA LEU A 21 -12.69 -5.68 -7.01
C LEU A 21 -13.47 -4.73 -6.10
N LEU A 22 -12.90 -3.58 -5.74
CA LEU A 22 -13.56 -2.61 -4.86
C LEU A 22 -14.65 -1.86 -5.60
N ARG A 23 -15.84 -1.82 -5.00
CA ARG A 23 -16.88 -0.85 -5.36
C ARG A 23 -16.46 0.58 -4.95
N PRO A 24 -17.08 1.64 -5.52
CA PRO A 24 -17.10 2.99 -4.95
C PRO A 24 -17.22 3.01 -3.42
N GLY A 25 -16.33 3.73 -2.74
CA GLY A 25 -16.25 3.80 -1.28
C GLY A 25 -15.68 2.54 -0.60
N GLY A 26 -15.31 1.52 -1.37
CA GLY A 26 -14.58 0.36 -0.88
C GLY A 26 -13.15 0.72 -0.51
N MET A 27 -12.55 -0.04 0.42
CA MET A 27 -11.20 0.23 0.92
C MET A 27 -10.29 -0.99 0.78
N VAL A 28 -9.03 -0.76 0.44
CA VAL A 28 -7.92 -1.70 0.57
C VAL A 28 -7.00 -1.24 1.71
N VAL A 29 -6.50 -2.17 2.51
CA VAL A 29 -5.57 -1.89 3.61
C VAL A 29 -4.40 -2.86 3.55
N PHE A 30 -3.18 -2.34 3.58
CA PHE A 30 -1.94 -3.11 3.63
C PHE A 30 -1.37 -3.10 5.05
N GLY A 31 -1.11 -4.30 5.58
CA GLY A 31 -0.45 -4.50 6.87
C GLY A 31 1.06 -4.23 6.81
N GLY A 32 1.67 -3.87 7.94
CA GLY A 32 3.12 -3.76 8.11
C GLY A 32 3.82 -2.86 7.09
N VAL A 33 3.29 -1.65 6.90
CA VAL A 33 3.93 -0.58 6.11
C VAL A 33 4.29 0.54 7.09
N PRO A 34 5.58 0.84 7.33
CA PRO A 34 6.74 0.57 6.45
C PRO A 34 7.45 -0.77 6.67
N GLY A 35 7.09 -1.57 7.66
CA GLY A 35 7.81 -2.82 7.94
C GLY A 35 9.27 -2.56 8.30
N ARG A 36 10.21 -3.30 7.71
CA ARG A 36 11.66 -3.10 7.92
C ARG A 36 12.30 -2.15 6.90
N ALA A 37 11.50 -1.58 5.99
CA ALA A 37 12.00 -0.75 4.92
C ALA A 37 12.57 0.58 5.43
N ARG A 38 13.67 1.00 4.79
CA ARG A 38 14.29 2.32 5.03
C ARG A 38 13.74 3.33 4.02
N LEU A 39 12.43 3.60 4.12
CA LEU A 39 11.70 4.46 3.16
C LEU A 39 12.20 5.90 3.12
N SER A 40 12.77 6.40 4.21
CA SER A 40 13.35 7.76 4.28
C SER A 40 14.77 7.84 3.71
N GLU A 41 15.45 6.71 3.45
CA GLU A 41 16.78 6.69 2.86
C GLU A 41 16.68 6.59 1.33
N PRO A 42 17.11 7.62 0.56
CA PRO A 42 17.01 7.60 -0.90
C PRO A 42 17.90 6.53 -1.56
N GLY A 43 19.02 6.19 -0.91
CA GLY A 43 19.98 5.19 -1.39
C GLY A 43 19.63 3.74 -1.07
N ALA A 44 18.64 3.49 -0.21
CA ALA A 44 18.24 2.13 0.17
C ALA A 44 17.52 1.43 -0.99
N ARG A 45 18.07 0.28 -1.42
CA ARG A 45 17.56 -0.51 -2.55
C ARG A 45 17.35 -1.98 -2.19
N ASP A 46 17.24 -2.30 -0.90
CA ASP A 46 16.82 -3.66 -0.52
C ASP A 46 15.41 -3.96 -1.06
N PRO A 47 15.11 -5.23 -1.37
CA PRO A 47 13.88 -5.60 -2.07
C PRO A 47 12.60 -5.11 -1.38
N GLU A 48 12.53 -5.20 -0.05
CA GLU A 48 11.37 -4.75 0.72
C GLU A 48 11.18 -3.23 0.60
N THR A 49 12.26 -2.46 0.73
CA THR A 49 12.22 -1.01 0.57
C THR A 49 11.80 -0.58 -0.83
N VAL A 50 12.28 -1.25 -1.88
CA VAL A 50 11.89 -0.97 -3.26
C VAL A 50 10.39 -1.19 -3.45
N VAL A 51 9.89 -2.37 -3.07
CA VAL A 51 8.48 -2.74 -3.26
C VAL A 51 7.54 -1.85 -2.45
N LEU A 52 7.88 -1.52 -1.20
CA LEU A 52 7.04 -0.64 -0.38
C LEU A 52 7.05 0.81 -0.88
N ARG A 53 8.15 1.29 -1.47
CA ARG A 53 8.17 2.59 -2.17
C ARG A 53 7.30 2.59 -3.41
N GLU A 54 7.36 1.52 -4.19
CA GLU A 54 6.53 1.34 -5.38
C GLU A 54 5.05 1.30 -5.02
N LEU A 55 4.68 0.55 -3.98
CA LEU A 55 3.32 0.55 -3.44
C LEU A 55 2.88 1.96 -3.03
N ILE A 56 3.66 2.65 -2.20
CA ILE A 56 3.28 3.99 -1.71
C ILE A 56 3.11 4.98 -2.87
N ARG A 57 3.97 4.90 -3.90
CA ARG A 57 3.83 5.69 -5.13
C ARG A 57 2.57 5.33 -5.89
N ALA A 58 2.35 4.04 -6.15
CA ALA A 58 1.18 3.56 -6.90
C ALA A 58 -0.13 4.01 -6.24
N VAL A 59 -0.25 3.89 -4.91
CA VAL A 59 -1.46 4.34 -4.22
C VAL A 59 -1.58 5.87 -4.20
N ARG A 60 -0.47 6.60 -4.05
CA ARG A 60 -0.48 8.07 -3.99
C ARG A 60 -0.80 8.72 -5.35
N ASP A 61 -0.29 8.13 -6.43
CA ASP A 61 -0.40 8.66 -7.79
C ASP A 61 -1.72 8.24 -8.45
N ASP A 62 -2.49 7.32 -7.85
CA ASP A 62 -3.82 6.92 -8.31
C ASP A 62 -4.90 7.91 -7.82
N GLU A 63 -5.43 8.69 -8.77
CA GLU A 63 -6.47 9.69 -8.51
C GLU A 63 -7.83 9.08 -8.12
N GLU A 64 -8.06 7.79 -8.37
CA GLU A 64 -9.25 7.09 -7.88
C GLU A 64 -9.14 6.74 -6.40
N LEU A 65 -7.99 6.95 -5.75
CA LEU A 65 -7.76 6.58 -4.37
C LEU A 65 -7.64 7.79 -3.42
N ILE A 66 -8.13 7.60 -2.20
CA ILE A 66 -7.88 8.49 -1.06
C ILE A 66 -7.08 7.71 -0.03
N VAL A 67 -5.87 8.18 0.25
CA VAL A 67 -4.85 7.42 0.99
C VAL A 67 -4.66 7.96 2.39
N ALA A 68 -4.48 7.06 3.36
CA ALA A 68 -4.06 7.38 4.71
C ALA A 68 -3.00 6.39 5.20
N ALA A 69 -1.91 6.90 5.76
CA ALA A 69 -0.93 6.11 6.50
C ALA A 69 -1.25 6.21 7.99
N LEU A 70 -1.42 5.08 8.67
CA LEU A 70 -1.83 5.01 10.07
C LEU A 70 -0.70 4.35 10.89
N PRO A 71 -0.19 5.01 11.95
CA PRO A 71 0.88 4.47 12.79
C PRO A 71 0.32 3.50 13.84
N LEU A 72 -0.43 2.49 13.39
CA LEU A 72 -1.02 1.46 14.25
C LEU A 72 -0.29 0.13 14.06
N GLY A 73 0.16 -0.48 15.17
CA GLY A 73 0.96 -1.70 15.13
C GLY A 73 2.27 -1.50 14.34
N GLU A 74 2.54 -2.39 13.39
CA GLU A 74 3.68 -2.32 12.46
C GLU A 74 3.47 -1.30 11.32
N GLY A 75 2.39 -0.52 11.40
CA GLY A 75 1.98 0.49 10.43
C GLY A 75 1.01 -0.05 9.37
N LEU A 76 0.05 0.79 8.98
CA LEU A 76 -0.97 0.47 7.98
C LEU A 76 -0.98 1.52 6.87
N LEU A 77 -1.12 1.06 5.63
CA LEU A 77 -1.45 1.92 4.49
C LEU A 77 -2.87 1.59 4.04
N ALA A 78 -3.79 2.53 4.23
CA ALA A 78 -5.18 2.40 3.82
C ALA A 78 -5.46 3.27 2.60
N ALA A 79 -6.27 2.76 1.67
CA ALA A 79 -6.71 3.50 0.50
C ALA A 79 -8.18 3.21 0.20
N VAL A 80 -8.98 4.27 0.10
CA VAL A 80 -10.41 4.21 -0.23
C VAL A 80 -10.59 4.56 -1.70
N ARG A 81 -11.31 3.71 -2.44
CA ARG A 81 -11.73 4.00 -3.82
C ARG A 81 -12.80 5.08 -3.82
N ARG A 82 -12.59 6.14 -4.60
CA ARG A 82 -13.56 7.21 -4.86
C ARG A 82 -14.79 6.67 -5.57
N ALA A 83 -15.86 7.47 -5.53
CA ALA A 83 -17.11 7.15 -6.21
C ALA A 83 -17.13 7.69 -7.64
#